data_AF-A0A1F2TX60-F1
#
_entry.id   AF-A0A1F2TX60-F1
#
_cell.length_a   1.000
_cell.length_b   1.000
_cell.length_c   1.000
_cell.angle_alpha   90.00
_cell.angle_beta   90.00
_cell.angle_gamma   90.00
#
_symmetry.space_group_name_H-M   'P 1'
#
loop_
_entity.id
_entity.type
_entity.pdbx_description
1 polymer ?
#
loop_
_entity_poly.entity_id
_entity_poly.type
_entity_poly.pdbx_seq_one_letter_code
_entity_poly.pdbx_strand_id
1 'polypeptide(L)'
;MLIAAWIAEALGVQSLAAAAVKTTATPQMKNVPLHERAPLLSAAIQAGTDAVQGQRILLTDDLWETGSTLRRVAEVLGQMGATEVRALAMTRTK
;
A
#
# COMPACT_ATOMS: atom_id res chain seq x y z
N MET A 1 4.20 -5.76 -8.06
CA MET A 1 2.99 -5.84 -8.92
C MET A 1 3.35 -5.29 -10.30
N LEU A 2 3.04 -6.00 -11.38
CA LEU A 2 3.43 -5.60 -12.76
C LEU A 2 2.85 -4.23 -13.15
N ILE A 3 1.63 -3.95 -12.71
CA ILE A 3 0.93 -2.68 -12.94
C ILE A 3 1.70 -1.48 -12.37
N ALA A 4 2.20 -1.57 -11.14
CA ALA A 4 2.94 -0.49 -10.49
C ALA A 4 4.24 -0.16 -11.25
N ALA A 5 4.93 -1.20 -11.73
CA ALA A 5 6.16 -1.04 -12.49
C ALA A 5 5.91 -0.35 -13.83
N TRP A 6 4.84 -0.73 -14.55
CA TRP A 6 4.48 -0.09 -15.82
C TRP A 6 4.01 1.37 -15.66
N ILE A 7 3.27 1.67 -14.58
CA ILE A 7 2.91 3.05 -14.26
C ILE A 7 4.17 3.87 -13.97
N ALA A 8 5.11 3.32 -13.19
CA ALA A 8 6.36 4.00 -12.88
C ALA A 8 7.17 4.30 -14.15
N GLU A 9 7.29 3.31 -15.04
CA GLU A 9 7.93 3.47 -16.35
C GLU A 9 7.24 4.54 -17.21
N ALA A 10 5.92 4.49 -17.35
CA ALA A 10 5.15 5.44 -18.16
C ALA A 10 5.23 6.89 -17.61
N LEU A 11 5.37 7.05 -16.29
CA LEU A 11 5.50 8.35 -15.64
C LEU A 11 6.97 8.82 -15.50
N GLY A 12 7.95 7.99 -15.86
CA GLY A 12 9.36 8.30 -15.69
C GLY A 12 9.79 8.42 -14.23
N VAL A 13 9.15 7.69 -13.32
CA VAL A 13 9.46 7.69 -11.88
C VAL A 13 9.99 6.34 -11.42
N GLN A 14 10.66 6.32 -10.27
CA GLN A 14 11.15 5.08 -9.68
C GLN A 14 10.02 4.25 -9.08
N SER A 15 10.03 2.94 -9.33
CA SER A 15 9.19 1.98 -8.61
C SER A 15 9.85 1.57 -7.30
N LEU A 16 9.18 1.79 -6.17
CA LEU A 16 9.64 1.43 -4.82
C LEU A 16 8.88 0.20 -4.32
N ALA A 17 9.10 -0.94 -4.98
CA ALA A 17 8.32 -2.16 -4.77
C ALA A 17 8.57 -2.83 -3.41
N ALA A 18 9.67 -2.48 -2.73
CA ALA A 18 10.05 -2.98 -1.42
C ALA A 18 9.92 -1.89 -0.34
N ALA A 19 9.16 -0.81 -0.56
CA ALA A 19 8.92 0.23 0.45
C ALA A 19 8.00 -0.25 1.59
N ALA A 20 6.99 -1.05 1.26
CA ALA A 20 6.12 -1.70 2.23
C ALA A 20 5.99 -3.18 1.89
N VAL A 21 6.16 -4.04 2.90
CA VAL A 21 6.19 -5.49 2.71
C VAL A 21 5.10 -6.16 3.54
N LYS A 22 4.53 -7.22 2.97
CA LYS A 22 3.61 -8.09 3.69
C LYS A 22 4.41 -9.23 4.34
N THR A 23 4.64 -9.14 5.64
CA THR A 23 5.46 -10.09 6.42
C THR A 23 4.67 -11.32 6.87
N THR A 24 3.33 -11.26 6.87
CA THR A 24 2.48 -12.37 7.30
C THR A 24 1.25 -12.51 6.42
N ALA A 25 0.83 -13.74 6.17
CA ALA A 25 -0.43 -14.01 5.50
C ALA A 25 -1.58 -13.46 6.33
N THR A 26 -2.51 -12.75 5.68
CA THR A 26 -3.73 -12.26 6.31
C THR A 26 -4.94 -12.97 5.72
N PRO A 27 -5.99 -13.23 6.51
CA PRO A 27 -7.27 -13.65 5.97
C PRO A 27 -7.82 -12.58 5.00
N GLN A 28 -8.78 -12.95 4.16
CA GLN A 28 -9.44 -11.98 3.30
C GLN A 28 -10.15 -10.94 4.18
N MET A 29 -9.75 -9.67 4.08
CA MET A 29 -10.24 -8.60 4.97
C MET A 29 -11.76 -8.42 4.92
N LYS A 30 -12.41 -8.74 3.79
CA LYS A 30 -13.87 -8.76 3.69
C LYS A 30 -14.57 -9.71 4.67
N ASN A 31 -13.89 -10.76 5.11
CA ASN A 31 -14.42 -11.75 6.07
C ASN A 31 -14.06 -11.42 7.53
N VAL A 32 -13.35 -10.33 7.78
CA VAL A 32 -12.88 -9.93 9.12
C VAL A 32 -13.73 -8.76 9.64
N PRO A 33 -14.18 -8.77 10.91
CA PRO A 33 -14.86 -7.64 11.54
C PRO A 33 -14.00 -6.37 11.52
N LEU A 34 -14.63 -5.20 11.30
CA LEU A 34 -13.93 -3.91 11.14
C LEU A 34 -12.91 -3.60 12.24
N HIS A 35 -13.25 -3.88 13.51
CA HIS A 35 -12.39 -3.60 14.66
C HIS A 35 -11.16 -4.53 14.76
N GLU A 36 -11.19 -5.70 14.12
CA GLU A 36 -10.08 -6.67 14.11
C GLU A 36 -9.12 -6.43 12.93
N ARG A 37 -9.54 -5.70 11.89
CA ARG A 37 -8.73 -5.48 10.68
C ARG A 37 -7.46 -4.69 10.99
N ALA A 38 -7.55 -3.63 11.78
CA ALA A 38 -6.42 -2.76 12.08
C ALA A 38 -5.25 -3.51 12.76
N PRO A 39 -5.45 -4.27 13.86
CA PRO A 39 -4.35 -5.02 14.46
C PRO A 39 -3.78 -6.10 13.54
N LEU A 40 -4.62 -6.81 12.77
CA LEU A 40 -4.15 -7.82 11.81
C LEU A 40 -3.28 -7.22 10.70
N LEU A 41 -3.71 -6.10 10.12
CA LEU A 41 -2.95 -5.40 9.08
C LEU A 41 -1.70 -4.73 9.65
N SER A 42 -1.75 -4.24 10.89
CA SER A 42 -0.59 -3.68 11.56
C SER A 42 0.51 -4.70 11.81
N ALA A 43 0.16 -5.95 12.10
CA ALA A 43 1.13 -7.03 12.23
C ALA A 43 1.66 -7.51 10.87
N ALA A 44 0.79 -7.55 9.86
CA ALA A 44 1.13 -8.12 8.56
C ALA A 44 1.83 -7.17 7.59
N ILE A 45 1.63 -5.86 7.70
CA ILE A 45 2.20 -4.86 6.78
C ILE A 45 3.23 -4.02 7.54
N GLN A 46 4.48 -4.12 7.11
CA GLN A 46 5.63 -3.48 7.73
C GLN A 46 6.40 -2.62 6.73
N ALA A 47 7.23 -1.72 7.25
CA ALA A 47 8.22 -1.00 6.46
C ALA A 47 9.18 -2.00 5.81
N GLY A 48 9.48 -1.76 4.54
CA GLY A 48 10.50 -2.53 3.82
C GLY A 48 11.83 -1.79 3.76
N THR A 49 12.60 -2.05 2.70
CA THR A 49 14.00 -1.59 2.57
C THR A 49 14.17 -0.35 1.71
N ASP A 50 13.18 0.00 0.88
CA ASP A 50 13.30 1.16 0.02
C ASP A 50 13.15 2.46 0.83
N ALA A 51 14.05 3.42 0.59
CA ALA A 51 13.99 4.72 1.23
C ALA A 51 12.84 5.55 0.66
N VAL A 52 11.98 6.10 1.53
CA VAL A 52 10.84 6.96 1.12
C VAL A 52 10.87 8.35 1.78
N GLN A 53 11.85 8.61 2.65
CA GLN A 53 12.01 9.89 3.34
C GLN A 53 12.05 11.05 2.36
N GLY A 54 11.19 12.05 2.57
CA GLY A 54 11.12 13.26 1.73
C GLY A 54 10.35 13.08 0.42
N GLN A 55 9.94 11.86 0.06
CA GLN A 55 9.32 11.57 -1.23
C GLN A 55 7.80 11.70 -1.21
N ARG A 56 7.23 12.07 -2.36
CA ARG A 56 5.78 11.97 -2.63
C ARG A 56 5.51 10.63 -3.30
N ILE A 57 4.65 9.81 -2.71
CA ILE A 57 4.44 8.43 -3.11
C ILE A 57 3.05 8.26 -3.75
N LEU A 58 3.02 7.59 -4.90
CA LEU A 58 1.80 7.08 -5.51
C LEU A 58 1.67 5.59 -5.19
N LEU A 59 0.70 5.23 -4.35
CA LEU A 59 0.30 3.86 -4.09
C LEU A 59 -0.66 3.38 -5.17
N THR A 60 -0.40 2.20 -5.72
CA THR A 60 -1.25 1.59 -6.75
C THR A 60 -1.80 0.25 -6.25
N ASP A 61 -3.10 0.04 -6.41
CA ASP A 61 -3.76 -1.23 -6.07
C ASP A 61 -4.78 -1.60 -7.16
N ASP A 62 -5.06 -2.88 -7.33
CA ASP A 62 -6.05 -3.36 -8.31
C ASP A 62 -7.47 -3.32 -7.75
N LEU A 63 -7.63 -3.52 -6.44
CA LEU A 63 -8.93 -3.64 -5.79
C LEU A 63 -9.06 -2.73 -4.56
N TRP A 64 -9.98 -1.76 -4.64
CA TRP A 64 -10.46 -1.02 -3.47
C TRP A 64 -11.81 -1.58 -3.00
N GLU A 65 -11.81 -2.41 -1.96
CA GLU A 65 -13.05 -2.80 -1.26
C GLU A 65 -13.33 -1.86 -0.08
N THR A 66 -12.52 -1.96 0.98
CA THR A 66 -12.71 -1.15 2.21
C THR A 66 -11.58 -0.17 2.47
N GLY A 67 -10.54 -0.19 1.64
CA GLY A 67 -9.36 0.68 1.77
C GLY A 67 -8.48 0.40 2.99
N SER A 68 -8.78 -0.60 3.83
CA SER A 68 -8.02 -0.87 5.06
C SER A 68 -6.55 -1.21 4.79
N THR A 69 -6.29 -1.99 3.74
CA THR A 69 -4.93 -2.34 3.29
C THR A 69 -4.17 -1.10 2.85
N LEU A 70 -4.74 -0.32 1.93
CA LEU A 70 -4.14 0.91 1.42
C LEU A 70 -3.88 1.95 2.51
N ARG A 71 -4.82 2.10 3.44
CA ARG A 71 -4.64 2.97 4.60
C ARG A 71 -3.44 2.53 5.43
N ARG A 72 -3.32 1.24 5.74
CA ARG A 72 -2.19 0.73 6.53
C ARG A 72 -0.86 0.93 5.79
N VAL A 73 -0.81 0.70 4.49
CA VAL A 73 0.40 0.97 3.70
C VAL A 73 0.75 2.45 3.74
N ALA A 74 -0.22 3.34 3.57
CA ALA A 74 0.02 4.79 3.65
C ALA A 74 0.54 5.23 5.04
N GLU A 75 0.02 4.64 6.11
CA GLU A 75 0.51 4.88 7.48
C GLU A 75 1.98 4.46 7.63
N VAL A 76 2.37 3.29 7.13
CA VAL A 76 3.76 2.81 7.13
C VAL A 76 4.67 3.78 6.37
N LEU A 77 4.28 4.18 5.16
CA LEU A 77 5.08 5.10 4.34
C LEU A 77 5.21 6.48 4.97
N GLY A 78 4.14 6.98 5.59
CA GLY A 78 4.17 8.23 6.36
C GLY A 78 5.13 8.16 7.55
N GLN A 79 5.14 7.02 8.27
CA GLN A 79 6.09 6.78 9.37
C GLN A 79 7.54 6.70 8.90
N MET A 80 7.78 6.23 7.67
CA MET A 80 9.09 6.24 7.03
C MET A 80 9.47 7.62 6.43
N GLY A 81 8.61 8.64 6.59
CA GLY A 81 8.90 10.02 6.24
C GLY A 81 8.49 10.45 4.83
N ALA A 82 7.58 9.73 4.18
CA ALA A 82 6.95 10.21 2.95
C ALA A 82 6.23 11.56 3.21
N THR A 83 6.41 12.53 2.31
CA THR A 83 5.83 13.88 2.44
C THR A 83 4.40 13.95 1.95
N GLU A 84 4.01 13.03 1.07
CA GLU A 84 2.65 12.89 0.55
C GLU A 84 2.42 11.44 0.11
N VAL A 85 1.22 10.90 0.36
CA VAL A 85 0.83 9.58 -0.13
C VAL A 85 -0.52 9.69 -0.82
N ARG A 86 -0.56 9.40 -2.12
CA ARG A 86 -1.78 9.34 -2.94
C ARG A 86 -2.06 7.89 -3.33
N ALA A 87 -3.32 7.48 -3.34
CA ALA A 87 -3.69 6.14 -3.77
C ALA A 87 -4.43 6.19 -5.11
N LEU A 88 -4.06 5.29 -6.02
CA LEU A 88 -4.73 5.01 -7.28
C LEU A 88 -5.17 3.54 -7.27
N ALA A 89 -6.47 3.32 -7.10
CA ALA A 89 -7.06 1.99 -7.24
C ALA A 89 -7.78 1.86 -8.58
N MET A 90 -7.40 0.87 -9.37
CA MET A 90 -7.99 0.63 -10.70
C MET A 90 -9.01 -0.49 -10.63
N THR A 91 -10.15 -0.21 -10.01
CA THR A 91 -11.25 -1.17 -9.86
C THR A 91 -12.44 -0.74 -10.71
N ARG A 92 -12.96 -1.66 -11.53
CA ARG A 92 -14.29 -1.52 -12.12
C ARG A 92 -15.31 -2.14 -11.17
N THR A 93 -16.04 -1.31 -10.43
CA THR A 93 -17.21 -1.76 -9.68
C THR A 93 -18.38 -2.01 -10.64
N LYS A 94 -19.16 -3.07 -10.39
CA LYS A 94 -20.44 -3.30 -11.08
C LYS A 94 -21.52 -2.39 -10.53
#